data_AF-A0A3P3DUR9-F1
#
_entry.id   AF-A0A3P3DUR9-F1
#
_cell.length_a   1.000
_cell.length_b   1.000
_cell.length_c   1.000
_cell.angle_alpha   90.00
_cell.angle_beta   90.00
_cell.angle_gamma   90.00
#
_symmetry.space_group_name_H-M   'P 1'
#
loop_
_entity.id
_entity.type
_entity.pdbx_description
1 polymer ?
#
loop_
_entity_poly.entity_id
_entity_poly.type
_entity_poly.pdbx_seq_one_letter_code
_entity_poly.pdbx_strand_id
1 'polypeptide(L)'
;MIIEGIRFDMSWQQGHSPEAALPKLHGIYCEVLWPVRGIRIGVSQNIAARHRGHKTWMRSMKKGTGNRSQRSGPLANHAKDWGDLGLETFALSTDPRLADPALRLQCETVLHRWAETQRDWKNFNGEKWRPANYGHSVLDEQKAADQYGILLRHSRAAAML
;
A
#
# COMPACT_ATOMS: atom_id res chain seq x y z
N MET A 1 4.42 -3.03 16.89
CA MET A 1 3.13 -2.54 17.46
C MET A 1 2.37 -3.73 18.05
N ILE A 2 1.49 -3.52 19.04
CA ILE A 2 0.62 -4.57 19.60
C ILE A 2 -0.84 -4.11 19.51
N ILE A 3 -1.73 -4.97 19.01
CA ILE A 3 -3.18 -4.73 18.87
C ILE A 3 -3.90 -6.02 19.26
N GLU A 4 -4.87 -5.99 20.17
CA GLU A 4 -5.55 -7.20 20.67
C GLU A 4 -4.58 -8.31 21.14
N GLY A 5 -3.45 -7.91 21.72
CA GLY A 5 -2.39 -8.85 22.12
C GLY A 5 -1.68 -9.57 20.96
N ILE A 6 -1.85 -9.13 19.72
CA ILE A 6 -1.12 -9.61 18.53
C ILE A 6 0.03 -8.65 18.23
N ARG A 7 1.23 -9.19 18.01
CA ARG A 7 2.39 -8.41 17.57
C ARG A 7 2.31 -8.15 16.06
N PHE A 8 2.54 -6.90 15.70
CA PHE A 8 2.67 -6.41 14.32
C PHE A 8 4.08 -5.88 14.09
N ASP A 9 4.77 -6.42 13.09
CA ASP A 9 6.07 -5.95 12.64
C ASP A 9 5.93 -4.71 11.74
N MET A 10 6.46 -3.59 12.22
CA MET A 10 6.43 -2.29 11.54
C MET A 10 7.82 -1.87 11.04
N SER A 11 8.81 -2.77 11.11
CA SER A 11 10.19 -2.52 10.68
C SER A 11 10.42 -3.03 9.27
N TRP A 12 10.15 -2.16 8.28
CA TRP A 12 10.26 -2.51 6.87
C TRP A 12 11.51 -1.90 6.26
N GLN A 13 12.17 -2.66 5.40
CA GLN A 13 13.38 -2.26 4.71
C GLN A 13 13.29 -2.67 3.24
N GLN A 14 13.66 -1.76 2.34
CA GLN A 14 13.59 -2.01 0.91
C GLN A 14 14.47 -3.21 0.53
N GLY A 15 13.92 -4.14 -0.25
CA GLY A 15 14.58 -5.37 -0.67
C GLY A 15 14.47 -6.53 0.33
N HIS A 16 13.84 -6.34 1.50
CA HIS A 16 13.76 -7.35 2.55
C HIS A 16 12.45 -8.15 2.55
N SER A 17 11.64 -8.04 1.49
CA SER A 17 10.43 -8.86 1.33
C SER A 17 10.31 -9.47 -0.06
N PRO A 18 11.13 -10.51 -0.37
CA PRO A 18 11.06 -11.17 -1.66
C PRO A 18 9.70 -11.84 -1.86
N GLU A 19 9.13 -11.70 -3.06
CA GLU A 19 7.79 -12.21 -3.40
C GLU A 19 7.61 -13.71 -3.08
N ALA A 20 8.68 -14.51 -3.28
CA ALA A 20 8.67 -15.95 -3.01
C ALA A 20 8.51 -16.30 -1.52
N ALA A 21 8.88 -15.40 -0.61
CA ALA A 21 8.78 -15.60 0.83
C ALA A 21 7.44 -15.12 1.41
N LEU A 22 6.55 -14.55 0.59
CA LEU A 22 5.28 -14.03 1.09
C LEU A 22 4.39 -15.16 1.64
N PRO A 23 3.79 -14.99 2.83
CA PRO A 23 2.92 -16.01 3.42
C PRO A 23 1.70 -16.33 2.55
N LYS A 24 1.36 -17.61 2.47
CA LYS A 24 0.13 -18.11 1.84
C LYS A 24 -0.97 -18.36 2.89
N LEU A 25 -1.08 -17.45 3.86
CA LEU A 25 -1.91 -17.58 5.06
C LEU A 25 -2.75 -16.33 5.29
N HIS A 26 -3.70 -16.47 6.22
CA HIS A 26 -4.43 -15.36 6.81
C HIS A 26 -3.47 -14.39 7.49
N GLY A 27 -3.73 -13.10 7.34
CA GLY A 27 -2.94 -12.08 8.02
C GLY A 27 -3.25 -10.67 7.57
N ILE A 28 -2.44 -9.76 8.09
CA ILE A 28 -2.45 -8.34 7.74
C ILE A 28 -1.09 -8.00 7.15
N TYR A 29 -1.09 -7.23 6.08
CA TYR A 29 0.11 -6.85 5.35
C TYR A 29 0.15 -5.34 5.10
N CYS A 30 1.35 -4.81 4.87
CA CYS A 30 1.58 -3.47 4.36
C CYS A 30 2.26 -3.58 2.99
N GLU A 31 1.64 -2.98 1.98
CA GLU A 31 2.28 -2.68 0.72
C GLU A 31 3.01 -1.36 0.84
N VAL A 32 4.32 -1.41 0.60
CA VAL A 32 5.19 -0.24 0.58
C VAL A 32 5.49 0.11 -0.87
N LEU A 33 5.28 1.36 -1.24
CA LEU A 33 5.61 1.93 -2.54
C LEU A 33 6.82 2.86 -2.34
N TRP A 34 8.00 2.25 -2.38
CA TRP A 34 9.26 2.88 -1.97
C TRP A 34 9.56 4.24 -2.63
N PRO A 35 9.33 4.44 -3.94
CA PRO A 35 9.70 5.70 -4.60
C PRO A 35 9.02 6.95 -4.00
N VAL A 36 7.85 6.77 -3.39
CA VAL A 36 7.06 7.86 -2.78
C VAL A 36 6.86 7.69 -1.28
N ARG A 37 7.56 6.72 -0.66
CA ARG A 37 7.30 6.27 0.72
C ARG A 37 5.81 6.05 0.96
N GLY A 38 5.14 5.37 0.03
CA GLY A 38 3.72 5.07 0.12
C GLY A 38 3.45 3.86 0.98
N ILE A 39 2.37 3.87 1.75
CA ILE A 39 1.89 2.70 2.50
C ILE A 39 0.42 2.42 2.21
N ARG A 40 0.10 1.14 2.02
CA ARG A 40 -1.27 0.61 1.98
C ARG A 40 -1.34 -0.63 2.85
N ILE A 41 -2.20 -0.61 3.85
CA ILE A 41 -2.43 -1.73 4.76
C ILE A 41 -3.67 -2.47 4.29
N GLY A 42 -3.58 -3.80 4.24
CA GLY A 42 -4.69 -4.65 3.87
C GLY A 42 -4.72 -5.96 4.64
N VAL A 43 -5.86 -6.62 4.57
CA VAL A 43 -6.08 -7.97 5.09
C VAL A 43 -6.15 -8.99 3.97
N SER A 44 -5.72 -10.23 4.22
CA SER A 44 -5.88 -11.32 3.26
C SER A 44 -6.03 -12.67 3.95
N GLN A 45 -6.60 -13.64 3.22
CA GLN A 45 -6.51 -15.07 3.53
C GLN A 45 -5.27 -15.72 2.90
N ASN A 46 -4.64 -15.01 1.95
CA ASN A 46 -3.44 -15.40 1.24
C ASN A 46 -2.68 -14.14 0.80
N ILE A 47 -1.67 -13.74 1.56
CA ILE A 47 -0.92 -12.50 1.31
C ILE A 47 -0.17 -12.57 -0.03
N ALA A 48 0.45 -13.70 -0.35
CA ALA A 48 1.16 -13.90 -1.61
C ALA A 48 0.24 -13.73 -2.85
N ALA A 49 -0.96 -14.29 -2.81
CA ALA A 49 -1.93 -14.14 -3.90
C ALA A 49 -2.41 -12.69 -4.02
N ARG A 50 -2.62 -12.00 -2.89
CA ARG A 50 -3.04 -10.60 -2.87
C ARG A 50 -1.99 -9.67 -3.46
N HIS A 51 -0.72 -9.86 -3.10
CA HIS A 51 0.41 -9.14 -3.70
C HIS A 51 0.43 -9.30 -5.23
N ARG A 52 0.38 -10.54 -5.74
CA ARG A 52 0.37 -10.82 -7.19
C ARG A 52 -0.79 -10.12 -7.90
N GLY A 53 -1.98 -10.18 -7.31
CA GLY A 53 -3.17 -9.52 -7.85
C GLY A 53 -2.99 -8.00 -7.93
N HIS A 54 -2.48 -7.37 -6.87
CA HIS A 54 -2.28 -5.93 -6.84
C HIS A 54 -1.16 -5.47 -7.78
N LYS A 55 -0.05 -6.19 -7.84
CA LYS A 55 1.03 -5.99 -8.81
C LYS A 55 0.52 -6.04 -10.25
N THR A 56 -0.30 -7.04 -10.57
CA THR A 56 -0.94 -7.16 -11.90
C THR A 56 -1.87 -5.98 -12.17
N TRP A 57 -2.67 -5.57 -11.18
CA TRP A 57 -3.53 -4.40 -11.29
C TRP A 57 -2.72 -3.12 -11.56
N MET A 58 -1.66 -2.85 -10.79
CA MET A 58 -0.83 -1.65 -10.97
C MET A 58 -0.20 -1.60 -12.37
N ARG A 59 0.32 -2.73 -12.85
CA ARG A 59 0.81 -2.86 -14.24
C ARG A 59 -0.27 -2.55 -15.27
N SER A 60 -1.49 -3.04 -15.05
CA SER A 60 -2.62 -2.77 -15.96
C SER A 60 -3.06 -1.30 -15.93
N MET A 61 -2.97 -0.62 -14.77
CA MET A 61 -3.26 0.81 -14.63
C MET A 61 -2.24 1.63 -15.43
N LYS A 62 -0.95 1.33 -15.30
CA LYS A 62 0.12 2.00 -16.06
C LYS A 62 0.00 1.80 -17.57
N LYS A 63 -0.36 0.58 -18.00
CA LYS A 63 -0.59 0.29 -19.42
C LYS A 63 -1.92 0.85 -19.95
N GLY A 64 -2.83 1.26 -19.08
CA GLY A 64 -4.18 1.71 -19.44
C GLY A 64 -5.15 0.57 -19.85
N THR A 65 -4.77 -0.70 -19.68
CA THR A 65 -5.53 -1.86 -20.21
C THR A 65 -6.50 -2.51 -19.22
N GLY A 66 -6.44 -2.15 -17.94
CA GLY A 66 -7.35 -2.73 -16.94
C GLY A 66 -8.76 -2.14 -17.04
N ASN A 67 -9.80 -2.94 -16.71
CA ASN A 67 -11.20 -2.48 -16.68
C ASN A 67 -11.44 -1.27 -15.74
N ARG A 68 -10.50 -1.02 -14.82
CA ARG A 68 -10.53 0.12 -13.88
C ARG A 68 -9.46 1.17 -14.19
N SER A 69 -8.87 1.17 -15.39
CA SER A 69 -7.84 2.13 -15.80
C SER A 69 -8.33 3.58 -15.76
N GLN A 70 -9.65 3.80 -15.87
CA GLN A 70 -10.25 5.12 -15.74
C GLN A 70 -10.40 5.59 -14.28
N ARG A 71 -10.28 4.69 -13.29
CA ARG A 71 -10.39 5.05 -11.87
C ARG A 71 -9.37 6.13 -11.50
N SER A 72 -9.81 7.12 -10.74
CA SER A 72 -8.98 8.20 -10.20
C SER A 72 -8.90 8.12 -8.68
N GLY A 73 -7.89 8.79 -8.13
CA GLY A 73 -7.60 8.86 -6.70
C GLY A 73 -6.12 8.57 -6.43
N PRO A 74 -5.58 8.98 -5.27
CA PRO A 74 -4.15 8.88 -4.96
C PRO A 74 -3.46 7.58 -5.37
N LEU A 75 -3.97 6.42 -4.93
CA LEU A 75 -3.36 5.13 -5.29
C LEU A 75 -3.52 4.79 -6.77
N ALA A 76 -4.66 5.11 -7.38
CA ALA A 76 -4.92 4.84 -8.79
C ALA A 76 -4.05 5.72 -9.70
N ASN A 77 -3.89 6.99 -9.34
CA ASN A 77 -3.02 7.94 -10.03
C ASN A 77 -1.55 7.52 -9.90
N HIS A 78 -1.13 7.11 -8.70
CA HIS A 78 0.18 6.51 -8.51
C HIS A 78 0.36 5.28 -9.41
N ALA A 79 -0.59 4.34 -9.42
CA ALA A 79 -0.48 3.15 -10.25
C ALA A 79 -0.40 3.45 -11.75
N LYS A 80 -1.04 4.51 -12.25
CA LYS A 80 -0.93 4.96 -13.65
C LYS A 80 0.47 5.49 -13.99
N ASP A 81 1.02 6.34 -13.13
CA ASP A 81 2.34 6.94 -13.38
C ASP A 81 3.48 5.94 -13.13
N TRP A 82 3.39 5.15 -12.07
CA TRP A 82 4.50 4.35 -11.55
C TRP A 82 4.41 2.87 -11.93
N GLY A 83 3.20 2.30 -12.05
CA GLY A 83 3.00 0.86 -12.18
C GLY A 83 3.34 0.16 -10.87
N ASP A 84 3.92 -1.04 -10.93
CA ASP A 84 4.40 -1.78 -9.74
C ASP A 84 5.84 -1.44 -9.33
N LEU A 85 6.40 -0.33 -9.85
CA LEU A 85 7.77 0.06 -9.55
C LEU A 85 7.95 0.32 -8.04
N GLY A 86 8.87 -0.43 -7.43
CA GLY A 86 9.18 -0.32 -6.01
C GLY A 86 8.05 -0.77 -5.08
N LEU A 87 7.06 -1.52 -5.58
CA LEU A 87 6.06 -2.20 -4.76
C LEU A 87 6.69 -3.40 -4.04
N GLU A 88 6.65 -3.38 -2.71
CA GLU A 88 6.96 -4.51 -1.86
C GLU A 88 5.84 -4.75 -0.85
N THR A 89 5.64 -6.00 -0.42
CA THR A 89 4.58 -6.34 0.54
C THR A 89 5.20 -6.98 1.77
N PHE A 90 4.99 -6.41 2.95
CA PHE A 90 5.46 -6.94 4.21
C PHE A 90 4.28 -7.56 4.96
N ALA A 91 4.42 -8.81 5.41
CA ALA A 91 3.46 -9.37 6.36
C ALA A 91 3.67 -8.71 7.72
N LEU A 92 2.68 -7.95 8.19
CA LEU A 92 2.74 -7.31 9.50
C LEU A 92 2.49 -8.33 10.61
N SER A 93 1.54 -9.24 10.38
CA SER A 93 1.29 -10.37 11.26
C SER A 93 0.54 -11.48 10.52
N THR A 94 0.92 -12.72 10.83
CA THR A 94 0.23 -13.95 10.44
C THR A 94 -0.15 -14.77 11.68
N ASP A 95 -0.41 -14.10 12.81
CA ASP A 95 -0.90 -14.74 14.02
C ASP A 95 -2.14 -15.60 13.70
N PRO A 96 -2.20 -16.89 14.11
CA PRO A 96 -3.30 -17.78 13.75
C PRO A 96 -4.70 -17.25 14.12
N ARG A 97 -4.80 -16.41 15.16
CA ARG A 97 -6.07 -15.77 15.55
C ARG A 97 -6.63 -14.89 14.45
N LEU A 98 -5.78 -14.35 13.57
CA LEU A 98 -6.19 -13.58 12.41
C LEU A 98 -6.91 -14.42 11.34
N ALA A 99 -7.13 -15.73 11.53
CA ALA A 99 -8.09 -16.48 10.74
C ALA A 99 -9.52 -15.91 10.90
N ASP A 100 -9.86 -15.42 12.10
CA ASP A 100 -11.13 -14.74 12.36
C ASP A 100 -11.22 -13.43 11.54
N PRO A 101 -12.20 -13.33 10.61
CA PRO A 101 -12.37 -12.13 9.79
C PRO A 101 -12.72 -10.88 10.61
N ALA A 102 -13.44 -11.01 11.73
CA ALA A 102 -13.84 -9.87 12.55
C ALA A 102 -12.63 -9.26 13.25
N LEU A 103 -11.84 -10.09 13.93
CA LEU A 103 -10.58 -9.68 14.55
C LEU A 103 -9.60 -9.07 13.53
N ARG A 104 -9.45 -9.72 12.37
CA ARG A 104 -8.56 -9.24 11.31
C ARG A 104 -8.98 -7.86 10.79
N LEU A 105 -10.28 -7.62 10.62
CA LEU A 105 -10.82 -6.32 10.20
C LEU A 105 -10.66 -5.24 11.29
N GLN A 106 -10.84 -5.60 12.56
CA GLN A 106 -10.62 -4.70 13.70
C GLN A 106 -9.17 -4.24 13.79
N CYS A 107 -8.21 -5.17 13.69
CA CYS A 107 -6.79 -4.82 13.69
C CYS A 107 -6.41 -3.93 12.49
N GLU A 108 -6.94 -4.21 11.29
CA GLU A 108 -6.73 -3.35 10.12
C GLU A 108 -7.26 -1.93 10.36
N THR A 109 -8.42 -1.78 10.99
CA THR A 109 -8.98 -0.45 11.32
C THR A 109 -8.06 0.34 12.26
N VAL A 110 -7.47 -0.31 13.26
CA VAL A 110 -6.49 0.33 14.15
C VAL A 110 -5.22 0.73 13.39
N LEU A 111 -4.74 -0.13 12.48
CA LEU A 111 -3.58 0.17 11.64
C LEU A 111 -3.85 1.29 10.63
N HIS A 112 -5.07 1.38 10.08
CA HIS A 112 -5.48 2.49 9.22
C HIS A 112 -5.45 3.80 10.00
N ARG A 113 -5.96 3.84 11.24
CA ARG A 113 -5.84 5.01 12.13
C ARG A 113 -4.38 5.37 12.43
N TRP A 114 -3.52 4.39 12.65
CA TRP A 114 -2.07 4.63 12.79
C TRP A 114 -1.47 5.25 11.51
N ALA A 115 -1.89 4.82 10.33
CA ALA A 115 -1.43 5.38 9.06
C ALA A 115 -1.82 6.86 8.89
N GLU A 116 -2.90 7.31 9.53
CA GLU A 116 -3.34 8.72 9.52
C GLU A 116 -2.42 9.63 10.32
N THR A 117 -1.71 9.09 11.31
CA THR A 117 -0.79 9.88 12.15
C THR A 117 0.62 9.96 11.57
N GLN A 118 0.90 9.23 10.48
CA GLN A 118 2.22 9.19 9.87
C GLN A 118 2.56 10.47 9.12
N ARG A 119 3.78 10.95 9.35
CA ARG A 119 4.38 12.09 8.63
C ARG A 119 5.47 11.66 7.66
N ASP A 120 6.05 10.47 7.89
CA ASP A 120 7.15 9.94 7.07
C ASP A 120 6.66 9.04 5.93
N TRP A 121 5.36 8.69 5.94
CA TRP A 121 4.74 7.78 4.99
C TRP A 121 3.49 8.39 4.35
N LYS A 122 3.43 8.37 3.03
CA LYS A 122 2.26 8.74 2.24
C LYS A 122 1.17 7.68 2.40
N ASN A 123 0.03 8.08 2.93
CA ASN A 123 -1.06 7.16 3.23
C ASN A 123 -1.93 6.87 1.99
N PHE A 124 -2.03 5.60 1.57
CA PHE A 124 -2.92 5.15 0.49
C PHE A 124 -4.15 4.36 0.98
N ASN A 125 -4.47 4.41 2.28
CA ASN A 125 -5.63 3.75 2.86
C ASN A 125 -6.87 4.63 2.75
N GLY A 126 -7.58 4.55 1.62
CA GLY A 126 -8.81 5.32 1.37
C GLY A 126 -10.07 4.46 1.16
N GLU A 127 -10.00 3.15 1.38
CA GLU A 127 -11.06 2.20 1.00
C GLU A 127 -12.22 2.15 2.00
N LYS A 128 -11.95 2.31 3.31
CA LYS A 128 -12.98 2.30 4.36
C LYS A 128 -13.56 3.69 4.61
N TRP A 129 -12.68 4.67 4.75
CA TRP A 129 -12.98 6.10 4.80
C TRP A 129 -11.84 6.84 4.12
N ARG A 130 -12.03 8.14 3.86
CA ARG A 130 -10.97 9.00 3.31
C ARG A 130 -10.27 9.73 4.46
N PRO A 131 -9.05 9.32 4.86
CA PRO A 131 -8.32 10.03 5.90
C PRO A 131 -7.82 11.39 5.41
N ALA A 132 -7.56 12.29 6.36
CA ALA A 132 -7.10 13.65 6.06
C ALA A 132 -5.74 13.69 5.35
N ASN A 133 -4.86 12.72 5.59
CA ASN A 133 -3.55 12.60 4.93
C ASN A 133 -3.56 11.70 3.69
N TYR A 134 -4.74 11.33 3.17
CA TYR A 134 -4.85 10.40 2.05
C TYR A 134 -4.17 10.96 0.79
N GLY A 135 -3.10 10.31 0.36
CA GLY A 135 -2.34 10.70 -0.81
C GLY A 135 -1.45 11.93 -0.61
N HIS A 136 -1.34 12.46 0.61
CA HIS A 136 -0.48 13.60 0.88
C HIS A 136 0.99 13.18 0.74
N SER A 137 1.73 13.93 -0.07
CA SER A 137 3.14 13.65 -0.31
C SER A 137 3.97 13.97 0.92
N VAL A 138 4.88 13.05 1.26
CA VAL A 138 5.81 13.16 2.40
C VAL A 138 7.25 13.43 1.94
N LEU A 139 7.45 13.53 0.62
CA LEU A 139 8.70 13.83 -0.04
C LEU A 139 8.42 14.57 -1.36
N ASP A 140 9.47 15.09 -1.98
CA ASP A 140 9.41 15.68 -3.32
C ASP A 140 9.23 14.58 -4.37
N GLU A 141 7.97 14.35 -4.78
CA GLU A 141 7.64 13.32 -5.76
C GLU A 141 8.17 13.64 -7.15
N GLN A 142 8.40 14.91 -7.49
CA GLN A 142 9.00 15.26 -8.77
C GLN A 142 10.46 14.82 -8.81
N LYS A 143 11.22 15.16 -7.76
CA LYS A 143 12.60 14.70 -7.62
C LYS A 143 12.70 13.18 -7.63
N ALA A 144 11.79 12.49 -6.95
CA ALA A 144 11.72 11.03 -7.01
C ALA A 144 11.43 10.55 -8.45
N ALA A 145 10.45 11.15 -9.14
CA ALA A 145 10.12 10.77 -10.49
C ALA A 145 11.31 10.95 -11.46
N ASP A 146 12.04 12.05 -11.34
CA ASP A 146 13.24 12.33 -12.13
C ASP A 146 14.32 11.26 -11.89
N GLN A 147 14.55 10.87 -10.63
CA GLN A 147 15.51 9.81 -10.27
C GLN A 147 15.17 8.45 -10.91
N TYR A 148 13.88 8.14 -11.07
CA TYR A 148 13.41 6.88 -11.64
C TYR A 148 13.04 6.97 -13.12
N GLY A 149 13.23 8.13 -13.77
CA GLY A 149 12.85 8.34 -15.17
C GLY A 149 11.33 8.25 -15.42
N ILE A 150 10.52 8.65 -14.44
CA ILE A 150 9.06 8.61 -14.47
C ILE A 150 8.51 9.98 -14.83
N LEU A 151 7.56 10.02 -15.77
CA LEU A 151 6.78 11.22 -16.07
C LEU A 151 5.48 11.21 -15.27
N LEU A 152 5.32 12.16 -14.35
CA LEU A 152 4.10 12.30 -13.55
C LEU A 152 2.98 12.97 -14.35
N ARG A 153 2.01 12.19 -14.81
CA ARG A 153 0.83 12.68 -15.54
C ARG A 153 -0.41 12.75 -14.66
N HIS A 154 -0.47 11.94 -13.60
CA HIS A 154 -1.68 11.75 -12.81
C HIS A 154 -1.50 12.12 -11.33
N SER A 155 -0.34 11.84 -10.74
CA SER A 155 -0.06 12.10 -9.32
C SER A 155 0.03 13.59 -8.98
N ARG A 156 0.45 14.44 -9.93
CA ARG A 156 0.56 15.90 -9.75
C ARG A 156 -0.79 16.58 -9.48
N ALA A 157 -1.88 16.08 -10.06
CA ALA A 157 -3.20 16.72 -9.97
C ALA A 157 -3.89 16.57 -8.59
N ALA A 158 -3.39 15.68 -7.72
CA ALA A 158 -4.00 15.43 -6.41
C ALA A 158 -3.50 16.36 -5.29
N ALA A 159 -2.47 17.17 -5.53
CA ALA A 159 -1.84 18.02 -4.52
C ALA A 159 -2.37 19.48 -4.46
N MET A 160 -3.43 19.81 -5.21
CA MET A 160 -4.00 21.17 -5.31
C MET A 160 -5.44 21.31 -4.78
N LEU A 161 -5.90 20.42 -3.91
CA LEU A 161 -7.18 20.54 -3.20
C LEU A 161 -7.00 20.24 -1.72
#